data_AF-A0A371Q998-F1
#
_entry.id   AF-A0A371Q998-F1
#
_cell.length_a   1.000
_cell.length_b   1.000
_cell.length_c   1.000
_cell.angle_alpha   90.00
_cell.angle_beta   90.00
_cell.angle_gamma   90.00
#
_symmetry.space_group_name_H-M   'P 1'
#
loop_
_entity.id
_entity.type
_entity.pdbx_description
1 polymer ?
#
loop_
_entity_poly.entity_id
_entity_poly.type
_entity_poly.pdbx_seq_one_letter_code
_entity_poly.pdbx_strand_id
1 'polypeptide(L)'
;MAKERQRTVQLLEDTMLWRQEAEDAAQRGRDLQKLVEPARHRLRDTGPEQQAKVLDLLEIQVIILGGIPRKVRSDGGVSAWFRERARRVPLLADDAWAEIEPLFVDRKGRRLRDPRGTLDAMLYKARTGCPWSGLSAPAGNPAGVWQRWLASGFWERLMNALVDVPGEAPSEGGVLLPPLEVRGRVDPRMMIGEDLSPEKGGPFKASDYKISPFELESALLEREAVAEAAVVPAPDPVRLSVPKAYVVLTAGWSPGPETAKLIFEHSREVLAPYKRIRRLEFADLPKTVSGKIRRIELRERIAQGDGGAEYWEENHR
;
A
#
# COMPACT_ATOMS: atom_id res chain seq x y z
N MET A 1 18.71 44.42 4.15
CA MET A 1 19.18 44.39 5.57
C MET A 1 18.24 43.66 6.54
N ALA A 2 17.18 44.27 7.10
CA ALA A 2 16.36 43.61 8.15
C ALA A 2 15.54 42.39 7.63
N LYS A 3 14.83 42.56 6.50
CA LYS A 3 14.09 41.48 5.82
C LYS A 3 14.97 40.31 5.34
N GLU A 4 16.22 40.61 5.02
CA GLU A 4 17.22 39.67 4.50
C GLU A 4 17.76 38.77 5.61
N ARG A 5 18.04 39.36 6.77
CA ARG A 5 18.37 38.64 8.01
C ARG A 5 17.20 37.77 8.46
N GLN A 6 15.96 38.26 8.33
CA GLN A 6 14.76 37.50 8.68
C GLN A 6 14.57 36.28 7.76
N ARG A 7 14.79 36.43 6.45
CA ARG A 7 14.75 35.32 5.49
C ARG A 7 15.84 34.27 5.75
N THR A 8 17.05 34.69 6.09
CA THR A 8 18.15 33.74 6.39
C THR A 8 17.91 32.96 7.68
N VAL A 9 17.33 33.60 8.70
CA VAL A 9 16.92 32.90 9.94
C VAL A 9 15.80 31.90 9.65
N GLN A 10 14.79 32.28 8.87
CA GLN A 10 13.70 31.38 8.48
C GLN A 10 14.21 30.17 7.68
N LEU A 11 15.13 30.39 6.73
CA LEU A 11 15.72 29.32 5.94
C LEU A 11 16.51 28.34 6.82
N LEU A 12 17.22 28.83 7.84
CA LEU A 12 17.95 27.99 8.79
C LEU A 12 16.99 27.17 9.67
N GLU A 13 15.90 27.76 10.15
CA GLU A 13 14.85 27.07 10.92
C GLU A 13 14.17 25.97 10.09
N ASP A 14 13.82 26.28 8.83
CA ASP A 14 13.27 25.29 7.90
C ASP A 14 14.29 24.17 7.62
N THR A 15 15.56 24.50 7.39
CA THR A 15 16.62 23.49 7.16
C THR A 15 16.81 22.57 8.37
N MET A 16 16.69 23.11 9.59
CA MET A 16 16.76 22.33 10.84
C MET A 16 15.54 21.42 10.99
N LEU A 17 14.34 21.92 10.70
CA LEU A 17 13.10 21.12 10.72
C LEU A 17 13.17 19.96 9.73
N TRP A 18 13.62 20.22 8.49
CA TRP A 18 13.82 19.22 7.45
C TRP A 18 14.85 18.15 7.84
N ARG A 19 15.94 18.58 8.50
CA ARG A 19 16.97 17.65 8.99
C ARG A 19 16.43 16.77 10.11
N GLN A 20 15.63 17.33 11.01
CA GLN A 20 14.99 16.59 12.09
C GLN A 20 13.97 15.59 11.55
N GLU A 21 13.12 15.98 10.59
CA GLU A 21 12.18 15.07 9.92
C GLU A 21 12.88 13.94 9.16
N ALA A 22 14.02 14.23 8.52
CA ALA A 22 14.83 13.23 7.83
C ALA A 22 15.49 12.25 8.81
N GLU A 23 15.98 12.74 9.95
CA GLU A 23 16.51 11.92 11.04
C GLU A 23 15.40 11.03 11.64
N ASP A 24 14.20 11.58 11.86
CA ASP A 24 13.02 10.84 12.34
C ASP A 24 12.54 9.79 11.32
N ALA A 25 12.57 10.09 10.02
CA ALA A 25 12.25 9.12 8.97
C ALA A 25 13.29 8.00 8.87
N ALA A 26 14.58 8.33 8.96
CA ALA A 26 15.64 7.34 9.00
C ALA A 26 15.59 6.49 10.27
N GLN A 27 15.21 7.10 11.41
CA GLN A 27 15.02 6.39 12.66
C GLN A 27 13.81 5.47 12.59
N ARG A 28 12.69 5.90 12.00
CA ARG A 28 11.53 5.04 11.73
C ARG A 28 11.88 3.85 10.83
N GLY A 29 12.67 4.06 9.77
CA GLY A 29 13.12 2.97 8.90
C GLY A 29 14.01 1.95 9.64
N ARG A 30 14.91 2.43 10.50
CA ARG A 30 15.74 1.56 11.36
C ARG A 30 14.91 0.84 12.42
N ASP A 31 13.93 1.51 13.02
CA ASP A 31 13.02 0.93 13.99
C ASP A 31 12.14 -0.15 13.33
N LEU A 32 11.62 0.11 12.12
CA LEU A 32 10.92 -0.87 11.29
C LEU A 32 11.78 -2.10 11.02
N GLN A 33 13.01 -1.93 10.55
CA GLN A 33 13.93 -3.06 10.31
C GLN A 33 14.24 -3.85 11.60
N LYS A 34 14.44 -3.16 12.73
CA LYS A 34 14.65 -3.82 14.04
C LYS A 34 13.41 -4.56 14.56
N LEU A 35 12.21 -4.15 14.14
CA LEU A 35 10.95 -4.80 14.48
C LEU A 35 10.61 -5.96 13.53
N VAL A 36 11.07 -5.89 12.27
CA VAL A 36 10.92 -6.97 11.28
C VAL A 36 11.67 -8.24 11.71
N GLU A 37 12.82 -8.10 12.37
CA GLU A 37 13.63 -9.24 12.81
C GLU A 37 12.96 -10.13 13.88
N PRO A 38 12.32 -9.58 14.94
CA PRO A 38 11.44 -10.34 15.82
C PRO A 38 10.05 -10.64 15.22
N ALA A 39 9.60 -9.91 14.18
CA ALA A 39 8.34 -10.18 13.47
C ALA A 39 8.38 -11.40 12.54
N ARG A 40 9.43 -12.24 12.60
CA ARG A 40 9.34 -13.66 12.21
C ARG A 40 8.23 -14.39 12.98
N HIS A 41 7.74 -13.84 14.10
CA HIS A 41 6.54 -14.27 14.80
C HIS A 41 5.29 -13.47 14.38
N ARG A 42 4.11 -14.11 14.43
CA ARG A 42 2.86 -13.47 14.00
C ARG A 42 2.61 -12.22 14.85
N LEU A 43 2.13 -11.13 14.25
CA LEU A 43 1.87 -9.85 14.92
C LEU A 43 1.03 -10.02 16.22
N ARG A 44 0.07 -10.95 16.19
CA ARG A 44 -0.80 -11.30 17.35
C ARG A 44 -0.04 -11.81 18.58
N ASP A 45 1.17 -12.35 18.39
CA ASP A 45 2.00 -12.93 19.45
C ASP A 45 2.90 -11.85 20.10
N THR A 46 2.86 -10.60 19.61
CA THR A 46 3.57 -9.44 20.17
C THR A 46 2.71 -8.66 21.16
N GLY A 47 3.33 -7.94 22.11
CA GLY A 47 2.61 -7.15 23.11
C GLY A 47 1.84 -5.95 22.52
N PRO A 48 0.78 -5.46 23.18
CA PRO A 48 -0.11 -4.42 22.62
C PRO A 48 0.60 -3.12 22.21
N GLU A 49 1.59 -2.67 22.99
CA GLU A 49 2.38 -1.48 22.65
C GLU A 49 3.23 -1.69 21.40
N GLN A 50 3.81 -2.87 21.24
CA GLN A 50 4.59 -3.24 20.07
C GLN A 50 3.69 -3.35 18.83
N GLN A 51 2.51 -3.95 18.99
CA GLN A 51 1.48 -4.02 17.94
C GLN A 51 1.05 -2.63 17.50
N ALA A 52 0.75 -1.73 18.45
CA ALA A 52 0.40 -0.36 18.17
C ALA A 52 1.52 0.37 17.40
N LYS A 53 2.78 0.18 17.81
CA LYS A 53 3.94 0.75 17.12
C LYS A 53 4.08 0.22 15.69
N VAL A 54 3.84 -1.07 15.46
CA VAL A 54 3.87 -1.66 14.10
C VAL A 54 2.73 -1.13 13.24
N LEU A 55 1.51 -1.04 13.78
CA LEU A 55 0.36 -0.51 13.04
C LEU A 55 0.54 0.97 12.68
N ASP A 56 1.08 1.77 13.60
CA ASP A 56 1.41 3.19 13.39
C ASP A 56 2.47 3.35 12.28
N LEU A 57 3.52 2.53 12.31
CA LEU A 57 4.56 2.52 11.27
C LEU A 57 4.04 2.11 9.88
N LEU A 58 2.95 1.34 9.81
CA LEU A 58 2.28 0.94 8.56
C LEU A 58 1.20 1.93 8.12
N GLU A 59 1.04 3.06 8.82
CA GLU A 59 -0.04 4.03 8.61
C GLU A 59 -1.45 3.37 8.62
N ILE A 60 -1.60 2.26 9.37
CA ILE A 60 -2.87 1.56 9.49
C ILE A 60 -3.73 2.28 10.53
N GLN A 61 -4.75 2.99 10.07
CA GLN A 61 -5.78 3.59 10.88
C GLN A 61 -6.94 2.61 11.07
N VAL A 62 -7.23 2.27 12.33
CA VAL A 62 -8.43 1.51 12.69
C VAL A 62 -9.47 2.49 13.20
N ILE A 63 -10.46 2.80 12.36
CA ILE A 63 -11.57 3.68 12.71
C ILE A 63 -12.71 2.82 13.23
N ILE A 64 -13.14 3.09 14.45
CA ILE A 64 -14.31 2.46 15.03
C ILE A 64 -15.57 3.18 14.51
N LEU A 65 -16.32 2.54 13.61
CA LEU A 65 -17.53 3.11 12.99
C LEU A 65 -18.80 2.91 13.83
N GLY A 66 -18.74 2.13 14.92
CA GLY A 66 -19.89 1.81 15.76
C GLY A 66 -19.73 2.22 17.22
N GLY A 67 -20.81 2.02 18.00
CA GLY A 67 -20.83 2.35 19.43
C GLY A 67 -20.03 1.38 20.31
N ILE A 68 -20.21 1.50 21.64
CA ILE A 68 -19.48 0.75 22.66
C ILE A 68 -19.49 -0.76 22.33
N PRO A 69 -18.31 -1.43 22.34
CA PRO A 69 -18.21 -2.85 22.09
C PRO A 69 -19.15 -3.67 22.97
N ARG A 70 -19.96 -4.54 22.36
CA ARG A 70 -20.98 -5.30 23.09
C ARG A 70 -20.40 -6.64 23.52
N LYS A 71 -20.53 -6.98 24.81
CA LYS A 71 -20.32 -8.36 25.26
C LYS A 71 -21.36 -9.25 24.59
N VAL A 72 -20.91 -10.13 23.72
CA VAL A 72 -21.73 -11.20 23.16
C VAL A 72 -21.50 -12.42 24.03
N ARG A 73 -22.59 -12.97 24.58
CA ARG A 73 -22.52 -14.26 25.28
C ARG A 73 -21.97 -15.29 24.29
N SER A 74 -20.96 -16.05 24.73
CA SER A 74 -20.49 -17.26 24.03
C SER A 74 -21.72 -18.03 23.54
N ASP A 75 -21.85 -18.17 22.23
CA ASP A 75 -22.94 -18.98 21.70
C ASP A 75 -22.56 -20.46 21.84
N GLY A 76 -23.51 -21.30 22.28
CA GLY A 76 -23.39 -22.75 22.26
C GLY A 76 -23.44 -23.33 20.84
N GLY A 77 -22.88 -22.60 19.88
CA GLY A 77 -22.97 -22.86 18.44
C GLY A 77 -21.66 -23.43 17.87
N VAL A 78 -21.26 -22.94 16.70
CA VAL A 78 -20.10 -23.45 15.97
C VAL A 78 -18.82 -23.32 16.79
N SER A 79 -18.61 -22.20 17.48
CA SER A 79 -17.42 -21.93 18.30
C SER A 79 -17.30 -22.93 19.46
N ALA A 80 -18.41 -23.28 20.11
CA ALA A 80 -18.44 -24.28 21.17
C ALA A 80 -18.07 -25.67 20.64
N TRP A 81 -18.58 -26.05 19.47
CA TRP A 81 -18.27 -27.34 18.85
C TRP A 81 -16.76 -27.57 18.65
N PHE A 82 -16.02 -26.54 18.21
CA PHE A 82 -14.56 -26.60 18.07
C PHE A 82 -13.84 -26.65 19.42
N ARG A 83 -14.26 -25.81 20.40
CA ARG A 83 -13.67 -25.78 21.74
C ARG A 83 -13.80 -27.11 22.46
N GLU A 84 -15.00 -27.68 22.48
CA GLU A 84 -15.30 -28.97 23.14
C GLU A 84 -14.45 -30.12 22.58
N ARG A 85 -14.01 -30.01 21.32
CA ARG A 85 -13.17 -31.01 20.64
C ARG A 85 -11.68 -30.64 20.64
N ALA A 86 -11.29 -29.56 21.32
CA ALA A 86 -9.94 -29.01 21.31
C ALA A 86 -9.38 -28.83 19.88
N ARG A 87 -10.23 -28.47 18.91
CA ARG A 87 -9.86 -28.29 17.50
C ARG A 87 -9.66 -26.82 17.15
N ARG A 88 -8.71 -26.56 16.24
CA ARG A 88 -8.55 -25.26 15.57
C ARG A 88 -9.64 -25.09 14.51
N VAL A 89 -10.04 -23.84 14.26
CA VAL A 89 -10.95 -23.49 13.16
C VAL A 89 -10.12 -23.31 11.89
N PRO A 90 -10.32 -24.12 10.83
CA PRO A 90 -9.49 -24.08 9.63
C PRO A 90 -9.60 -22.75 8.88
N LEU A 91 -8.50 -22.34 8.25
CA LEU A 91 -8.44 -21.21 7.31
C LEU A 91 -8.60 -21.75 5.88
N LEU A 92 -9.66 -21.32 5.21
CA LEU A 92 -10.09 -21.88 3.94
C LEU A 92 -9.37 -21.24 2.75
N ALA A 93 -8.10 -21.60 2.55
CA ALA A 93 -7.37 -21.25 1.34
C ALA A 93 -7.90 -22.02 0.11
N ASP A 94 -7.53 -21.60 -1.09
CA ASP A 94 -8.06 -22.15 -2.35
C ASP A 94 -7.73 -23.64 -2.55
N ASP A 95 -6.56 -24.08 -2.08
CA ASP A 95 -6.10 -25.46 -2.08
C ASP A 95 -6.95 -26.34 -1.15
N ALA A 96 -7.13 -25.92 0.10
CA ALA A 96 -7.98 -26.60 1.07
C ALA A 96 -9.45 -26.66 0.61
N TRP A 97 -9.92 -25.61 -0.08
CA TRP A 97 -11.25 -25.59 -0.68
C TRP A 97 -11.40 -26.64 -1.78
N ALA A 98 -10.42 -26.77 -2.67
CA ALA A 98 -10.47 -27.71 -3.80
C ALA A 98 -10.63 -29.18 -3.34
N GLU A 99 -10.07 -29.54 -2.18
CA GLU A 99 -10.19 -30.89 -1.61
C GLU A 99 -11.61 -31.23 -1.13
N ILE A 100 -12.32 -30.24 -0.57
CA ILE A 100 -13.64 -30.44 0.02
C ILE A 100 -14.80 -30.04 -0.90
N GLU A 101 -14.55 -29.24 -1.94
CA GLU A 101 -15.56 -28.80 -2.90
C GLU A 101 -16.42 -29.95 -3.45
N PRO A 102 -15.85 -31.12 -3.82
CA PRO A 102 -16.64 -32.25 -4.33
C PRO A 102 -17.68 -32.80 -3.34
N LEU A 103 -17.53 -32.54 -2.04
CA LEU A 103 -18.47 -32.98 -1.01
C LEU A 103 -19.79 -32.20 -1.01
N PHE A 104 -19.82 -31.01 -1.63
CA PHE A 104 -20.96 -30.09 -1.61
C PHE A 104 -22.00 -30.37 -2.71
N VAL A 105 -22.50 -31.60 -2.73
CA VAL A 105 -23.57 -32.05 -3.62
C VAL A 105 -24.83 -32.40 -2.84
N ASP A 106 -26.00 -32.15 -3.43
CA ASP A 106 -27.27 -32.59 -2.89
C ASP A 106 -27.47 -34.11 -3.09
N ARG A 107 -28.58 -34.66 -2.56
CA ARG A 107 -28.91 -36.09 -2.70
C ARG A 107 -29.07 -36.57 -4.15
N LYS A 108 -29.24 -35.65 -5.10
CA LYS A 108 -29.36 -35.90 -6.54
C LYS A 108 -28.05 -35.61 -7.29
N GLY A 109 -26.95 -35.35 -6.57
CA GLY A 109 -25.64 -35.03 -7.15
C GLY A 109 -25.49 -33.60 -7.67
N ARG A 110 -26.46 -32.71 -7.42
CA ARG A 110 -26.40 -31.31 -7.89
C ARG A 110 -25.61 -30.46 -6.91
N ARG A 111 -24.77 -29.56 -7.41
CA ARG A 111 -24.01 -28.62 -6.58
C ARG A 111 -24.93 -27.78 -5.71
N LEU A 112 -24.57 -27.64 -4.44
CA LEU A 112 -25.23 -26.71 -3.52
C LEU A 112 -25.06 -25.26 -4.01
N ARG A 113 -25.99 -24.38 -3.64
CA ARG A 113 -25.90 -22.94 -3.95
C ARG A 113 -24.87 -22.29 -3.04
N ASP A 114 -23.81 -21.74 -3.64
CA ASP A 114 -22.68 -21.07 -2.97
C ASP A 114 -22.20 -21.77 -1.68
N PRO A 115 -21.66 -22.99 -1.80
CA PRO A 115 -21.24 -23.76 -0.65
C PRO A 115 -20.01 -23.15 0.03
N ARG A 116 -19.14 -22.46 -0.73
CA ARG A 116 -17.94 -21.81 -0.21
C ARG A 116 -18.30 -20.67 0.71
N GLY A 117 -19.08 -19.70 0.23
CA GLY A 117 -19.50 -18.56 1.05
C GLY A 117 -20.31 -18.99 2.28
N THR A 118 -21.08 -20.08 2.17
CA THR A 118 -21.82 -20.65 3.30
C THR A 118 -20.89 -21.24 4.37
N LEU A 119 -19.88 -22.02 3.96
CA LEU A 119 -18.89 -22.58 4.88
C LEU A 119 -18.03 -21.47 5.50
N ASP A 120 -17.56 -20.53 4.69
CA ASP A 120 -16.73 -19.40 5.14
C ASP A 120 -17.45 -18.57 6.21
N ALA A 121 -18.74 -18.31 6.05
CA ALA A 121 -19.53 -17.62 7.07
C ALA A 121 -19.58 -18.38 8.40
N MET A 122 -19.71 -19.71 8.38
CA MET A 122 -19.70 -20.55 9.58
C MET A 122 -18.33 -20.59 10.26
N LEU A 123 -17.25 -20.68 9.47
CA LEU A 123 -15.88 -20.67 9.99
C LEU A 123 -15.50 -19.29 10.54
N TYR A 124 -15.91 -18.21 9.86
CA TYR A 124 -15.76 -16.84 10.35
C TYR A 124 -16.46 -16.64 11.70
N LYS A 125 -17.69 -17.14 11.82
CA LYS A 125 -18.41 -17.15 13.09
C LYS A 125 -17.66 -17.93 14.17
N ALA A 126 -17.14 -19.12 13.85
CA ALA A 126 -16.40 -19.94 14.80
C ALA A 126 -15.14 -19.24 15.35
N ARG A 127 -14.46 -18.45 14.50
CA ARG A 127 -13.29 -17.64 14.89
C ARG A 127 -13.65 -16.38 15.69
N THR A 128 -14.72 -15.68 15.30
CA THR A 128 -15.03 -14.34 15.84
C THR A 128 -16.07 -14.35 16.96
N GLY A 129 -16.91 -15.39 17.04
CA GLY A 129 -18.04 -15.44 17.95
C GLY A 129 -19.18 -14.48 17.58
N CYS A 130 -19.18 -13.94 16.36
CA CYS A 130 -20.24 -13.04 15.92
C CYS A 130 -21.62 -13.73 15.94
N PRO A 131 -22.72 -12.99 16.20
CA PRO A 131 -24.05 -13.58 16.17
C PRO A 131 -24.41 -14.05 14.74
N TRP A 132 -25.28 -15.06 14.64
CA TRP A 132 -25.76 -15.56 13.34
C TRP A 132 -26.42 -14.47 12.48
N SER A 133 -27.09 -13.51 13.12
CA SER A 133 -27.72 -12.35 12.47
C SER A 133 -26.72 -11.36 11.88
N GLY A 134 -25.45 -11.41 12.31
CA GLY A 134 -24.38 -10.54 11.81
C GLY A 134 -23.63 -11.11 10.61
N LEU A 135 -23.97 -12.32 10.15
CA LEU A 135 -23.33 -12.94 9.00
C LEU A 135 -24.07 -12.58 7.71
N SER A 136 -23.35 -12.05 6.74
CA SER A 136 -23.81 -12.03 5.35
C SER A 136 -23.47 -13.37 4.72
N ALA A 137 -24.49 -14.20 4.48
CA ALA A 137 -24.31 -15.49 3.82
C ALA A 137 -25.15 -15.55 2.53
N PRO A 138 -24.59 -16.05 1.43
CA PRO A 138 -25.29 -16.16 0.15
C PRO A 138 -26.48 -17.15 0.17
N ALA A 139 -26.43 -18.16 1.05
CA ALA A 139 -27.43 -19.21 1.16
C ALA A 139 -28.33 -19.07 2.40
N GLY A 140 -29.27 -18.13 2.36
CA GLY A 140 -30.40 -18.09 3.30
C GLY A 140 -30.01 -18.01 4.79
N ASN A 141 -30.58 -18.89 5.63
CA ASN A 141 -30.36 -18.94 7.09
C ASN A 141 -29.17 -19.87 7.46
N PRO A 142 -27.98 -19.35 7.78
CA PRO A 142 -26.78 -20.17 8.00
C PRO A 142 -26.88 -21.02 9.25
N ALA A 143 -27.56 -20.54 10.30
CA ALA A 143 -27.78 -21.30 11.53
C ALA A 143 -28.55 -22.59 11.23
N GLY A 144 -29.62 -22.49 10.42
CA GLY A 144 -30.41 -23.65 10.00
C GLY A 144 -29.67 -24.60 9.06
N VAL A 145 -28.78 -24.09 8.20
CA VAL A 145 -27.90 -24.93 7.38
C VAL A 145 -26.93 -25.70 8.27
N TRP A 146 -26.26 -25.02 9.20
CA TRP A 146 -25.30 -25.64 10.12
C TRP A 146 -25.95 -26.74 10.96
N GLN A 147 -27.13 -26.48 11.53
CA GLN A 147 -27.89 -27.48 12.29
C GLN A 147 -28.23 -28.73 11.46
N ARG A 148 -28.62 -28.56 10.19
CA ARG A 148 -28.86 -29.70 9.29
C ARG A 148 -27.57 -30.47 8.98
N TRP A 149 -26.46 -29.77 8.76
CA TRP A 149 -25.17 -30.40 8.53
C TRP A 149 -24.66 -31.16 9.75
N LEU A 150 -24.89 -30.62 10.94
CA LEU A 150 -24.56 -31.29 12.20
C LEU A 150 -25.43 -32.55 12.39
N ALA A 151 -26.75 -32.43 12.24
CA ALA A 151 -27.68 -33.56 12.38
C ALA A 151 -27.46 -34.69 11.36
N SER A 152 -26.96 -34.36 10.17
CA SER A 152 -26.64 -35.34 9.13
C SER A 152 -25.23 -35.94 9.23
N GLY A 153 -24.40 -35.48 10.17
CA GLY A 153 -22.98 -35.85 10.26
C GLY A 153 -22.10 -35.27 9.14
N PHE A 154 -22.66 -34.48 8.22
CA PHE A 154 -21.92 -33.82 7.14
C PHE A 154 -20.86 -32.85 7.70
N TRP A 155 -21.22 -32.08 8.74
CA TRP A 155 -20.29 -31.15 9.39
C TRP A 155 -19.05 -31.85 9.93
N GLU A 156 -19.22 -32.99 10.60
CA GLU A 156 -18.12 -33.74 11.18
C GLU A 156 -17.20 -34.33 10.11
N ARG A 157 -17.78 -34.91 9.05
CA ARG A 157 -17.01 -35.37 7.88
C ARG A 157 -16.20 -34.24 7.25
N LEU A 158 -16.82 -33.07 7.08
CA LEU A 158 -16.17 -31.90 6.52
C LEU A 158 -14.99 -31.43 7.39
N MET A 159 -15.19 -31.32 8.70
CA MET A 159 -14.14 -30.88 9.62
C MET A 159 -13.02 -31.93 9.78
N ASN A 160 -13.29 -33.21 9.51
CA ASN A 160 -12.25 -34.23 9.46
C ASN A 160 -11.40 -34.15 8.18
N ALA A 161 -12.01 -33.80 7.04
CA ALA A 161 -11.26 -33.55 5.80
C ALA A 161 -10.31 -32.34 5.92
N LEU A 162 -10.62 -31.40 6.82
CA LEU A 162 -9.82 -30.19 7.06
C LEU A 162 -8.90 -30.28 8.29
N VAL A 163 -8.62 -31.48 8.82
CA VAL A 163 -7.90 -31.63 10.09
C VAL A 163 -6.46 -31.09 10.04
N ASP A 164 -5.79 -31.25 8.91
CA ASP A 164 -4.41 -30.83 8.70
C ASP A 164 -4.28 -29.39 8.19
N VAL A 165 -5.42 -28.74 7.87
CA VAL A 165 -5.44 -27.36 7.39
C VAL A 165 -5.11 -26.41 8.54
N PRO A 166 -4.14 -25.49 8.36
CA PRO A 166 -3.81 -24.49 9.38
C PRO A 166 -5.06 -23.74 9.84
N GLY A 167 -5.18 -23.55 11.16
CA GLY A 167 -6.36 -22.95 11.75
C GLY A 167 -6.06 -21.98 12.89
N GLU A 168 -7.08 -21.23 13.26
CA GLU A 168 -7.07 -20.31 14.39
C GLU A 168 -7.77 -20.90 15.62
N ALA A 169 -7.55 -20.31 16.79
CA ALA A 169 -8.31 -20.69 17.97
C ALA A 169 -9.79 -20.31 17.77
N PRO A 170 -10.76 -21.16 18.17
CA PRO A 170 -12.16 -20.78 18.19
C PRO A 170 -12.40 -19.65 19.19
N SER A 171 -13.40 -18.80 18.94
CA SER A 171 -13.79 -17.74 19.86
C SER A 171 -14.26 -18.34 21.20
N GLU A 172 -13.80 -17.75 22.30
CA GLU A 172 -14.27 -18.10 23.65
C GLU A 172 -15.61 -17.44 24.00
N GLY A 173 -16.19 -16.65 23.07
CA GLY A 173 -17.19 -15.64 23.39
C GLY A 173 -16.52 -14.41 24.01
N GLY A 174 -17.04 -13.23 23.70
CA GLY A 174 -16.33 -12.01 24.07
C GLY A 174 -16.95 -10.74 23.54
N VAL A 175 -16.13 -9.71 23.48
CA VAL A 175 -16.52 -8.39 23.02
C VAL A 175 -16.60 -8.40 21.50
N LEU A 176 -17.80 -8.29 20.94
CA LEU A 176 -17.95 -8.00 19.52
C LEU A 176 -17.48 -6.56 19.33
N LEU A 177 -16.36 -6.42 18.63
CA LEU A 177 -15.89 -5.13 18.21
C LEU A 177 -16.96 -4.52 17.29
N PRO A 178 -17.31 -3.24 17.49
CA PRO A 178 -18.16 -2.51 16.54
C PRO A 178 -17.57 -2.60 15.12
N PRO A 179 -18.36 -2.33 14.06
CA PRO A 179 -17.83 -2.23 12.71
C PRO A 179 -16.57 -1.35 12.70
N LEU A 180 -15.48 -1.89 12.16
CA LEU A 180 -14.21 -1.20 12.06
C LEU A 180 -13.96 -0.92 10.58
N GLU A 181 -13.58 0.31 10.27
CA GLU A 181 -12.94 0.63 9.00
C GLU A 181 -11.44 0.61 9.24
N VAL A 182 -10.77 -0.39 8.68
CA VAL A 182 -9.31 -0.42 8.68
C VAL A 182 -8.84 0.26 7.40
N ARG A 183 -8.40 1.50 7.51
CA ARG A 183 -7.73 2.22 6.43
C ARG A 183 -6.24 1.99 6.57
N GLY A 184 -5.64 1.36 5.59
CA GLY A 184 -4.19 1.22 5.50
C GLY A 184 -3.78 1.35 4.05
N ARG A 185 -2.54 1.77 3.82
CA ARG A 185 -1.97 1.82 2.47
C ARG A 185 -1.00 0.67 2.32
N VAL A 186 -1.46 -0.43 1.74
CA VAL A 186 -0.58 -1.54 1.35
C VAL A 186 -0.10 -1.26 -0.08
N ASP A 187 1.21 -1.20 -0.29
CA ASP A 187 1.78 -1.20 -1.64
C ASP A 187 1.42 -2.55 -2.30
N PRO A 188 0.68 -2.59 -3.41
CA PRO A 188 0.25 -3.84 -4.05
C PRO A 188 1.42 -4.78 -4.37
N ARG A 189 2.63 -4.25 -4.57
CA ARG A 189 3.85 -5.02 -4.81
C ARG A 189 4.26 -5.89 -3.62
N MET A 190 3.84 -5.51 -2.41
CA MET A 190 4.03 -6.31 -1.19
C MET A 190 3.32 -7.66 -1.28
N MET A 191 2.19 -7.73 -1.98
CA MET A 191 1.39 -8.96 -2.06
C MET A 191 1.93 -9.95 -3.11
N ILE A 192 2.77 -9.49 -4.04
CA ILE A 192 3.24 -10.25 -5.20
C ILE A 192 4.67 -10.78 -5.02
N GLY A 193 5.30 -10.52 -3.86
CA GLY A 193 6.67 -10.94 -3.59
C GLY A 193 7.73 -10.18 -4.42
N GLU A 194 7.36 -9.05 -5.04
CA GLU A 194 8.32 -8.15 -5.66
C GLU A 194 9.02 -7.31 -4.58
N ASP A 195 10.35 -7.20 -4.69
CA ASP A 195 11.24 -6.46 -3.80
C ASP A 195 10.70 -5.05 -3.47
N LEU A 196 10.53 -4.79 -2.18
CA LEU A 196 9.95 -3.57 -1.60
C LEU A 196 11.00 -2.58 -1.12
N SER A 197 12.08 -2.48 -1.87
CA SER A 197 12.94 -1.31 -1.78
C SER A 197 12.08 -0.04 -2.01
N PRO A 198 12.17 0.98 -1.14
CA PRO A 198 11.27 2.12 -1.18
C PRO A 198 11.37 2.84 -2.52
N GLU A 199 10.22 3.10 -3.17
CA GLU A 199 10.14 4.05 -4.27
C GLU A 199 10.45 5.48 -3.77
N LYS A 200 11.74 5.77 -3.54
CA LYS A 200 12.33 6.93 -4.20
C LYS A 200 12.33 6.57 -5.68
N GLY A 201 12.03 7.51 -6.58
CA GLY A 201 12.21 7.29 -8.02
C GLY A 201 13.60 6.70 -8.25
N GLY A 202 13.63 5.38 -8.44
CA GLY A 202 14.86 4.63 -8.40
C GLY A 202 15.77 5.12 -9.52
N PRO A 203 17.09 4.98 -9.37
CA PRO A 203 17.99 5.38 -10.42
C PRO A 203 17.65 4.64 -11.71
N PHE A 204 17.54 5.37 -12.82
CA PHE A 204 17.30 4.81 -14.15
C PHE A 204 18.60 4.80 -14.98
N LYS A 205 18.62 4.06 -16.09
CA LYS A 205 19.77 4.01 -17.00
C LYS A 205 19.57 4.94 -18.19
N ALA A 206 20.53 5.82 -18.43
CA ALA A 206 20.65 6.55 -19.68
C ALA A 206 22.07 6.38 -20.22
N SER A 207 22.22 5.86 -21.44
CA SER A 207 23.55 5.56 -22.03
C SER A 207 24.45 4.73 -21.10
N ASP A 208 23.90 3.68 -20.48
CA ASP A 208 24.55 2.81 -19.49
C ASP A 208 24.98 3.45 -18.16
N TYR A 209 24.75 4.75 -17.96
CA TYR A 209 24.94 5.42 -16.68
C TYR A 209 23.71 5.30 -15.79
N LYS A 210 23.96 5.00 -14.52
CA LYS A 210 22.94 4.99 -13.45
C LYS A 210 22.71 6.43 -12.97
N ILE A 211 21.52 6.97 -13.22
CA ILE A 211 21.15 8.37 -12.94
C ILE A 211 20.06 8.40 -11.88
N SER A 212 20.27 9.17 -10.82
CA SER A 212 19.25 9.42 -9.79
C SER A 212 18.36 10.61 -10.17
N PRO A 213 17.03 10.44 -10.34
CA PRO A 213 16.12 11.56 -10.59
C PRO A 213 16.26 12.69 -9.57
N PHE A 214 16.41 12.34 -8.28
CA PHE A 214 16.50 13.29 -7.19
C PHE A 214 17.68 14.26 -7.32
N GLU A 215 18.82 13.78 -7.82
CA GLU A 215 20.01 14.61 -8.06
C GLU A 215 19.70 15.69 -9.11
N LEU A 216 19.03 15.30 -10.20
CA LEU A 216 18.69 16.19 -11.30
C LEU A 216 17.59 17.18 -10.88
N GLU A 217 16.58 16.73 -10.14
CA GLU A 217 15.52 17.57 -9.61
C GLU A 217 16.08 18.63 -8.64
N SER A 218 17.01 18.23 -7.77
CA SER A 218 17.67 19.14 -6.84
C SER A 218 18.46 20.22 -7.59
N ALA A 219 19.21 19.81 -8.62
CA ALA A 219 19.92 20.75 -9.48
C ALA A 219 18.97 21.74 -10.18
N LEU A 220 17.80 21.30 -10.64
CA LEU A 220 16.81 22.19 -11.27
C LEU A 220 16.20 23.19 -10.27
N LEU A 221 15.96 22.76 -9.03
CA LEU A 221 15.39 23.60 -7.97
C LEU A 221 16.32 24.75 -7.53
N GLU A 222 17.60 24.69 -7.86
CA GLU A 222 18.53 25.81 -7.61
C GLU A 222 18.24 27.04 -8.51
N ARG A 223 17.46 26.86 -9.59
CA ARG A 223 17.06 27.96 -10.48
C ARG A 223 15.80 28.65 -9.97
N GLU A 224 15.85 29.97 -9.79
CA GLU A 224 14.72 30.79 -9.29
C GLU A 224 13.42 30.61 -10.10
N ALA A 225 13.53 30.32 -11.40
CA ALA A 225 12.38 30.08 -12.26
C ALA A 225 11.62 28.78 -11.91
N VAL A 226 12.23 27.83 -11.20
CA VAL A 226 11.68 26.48 -10.93
C VAL A 226 11.13 26.43 -9.50
N ALA A 227 9.81 26.26 -9.37
CA ALA A 227 9.16 26.03 -8.08
C ALA A 227 9.18 24.55 -7.69
N GLU A 228 8.88 23.66 -8.64
CA GLU A 228 8.94 22.22 -8.46
C GLU A 228 9.46 21.53 -9.72
N ALA A 229 10.16 20.41 -9.56
CA ALA A 229 10.64 19.61 -10.67
C ALA A 229 10.44 18.12 -10.41
N ALA A 230 10.12 17.38 -11.46
CA ALA A 230 10.07 15.92 -11.45
C ALA A 230 10.78 15.37 -12.67
N VAL A 231 11.74 14.47 -12.47
CA VAL A 231 12.51 13.86 -13.55
C VAL A 231 12.11 12.41 -13.73
N VAL A 232 11.87 12.04 -14.98
CA VAL A 232 11.56 10.67 -15.40
C VAL A 232 12.37 10.30 -16.64
N PRO A 233 12.68 9.01 -16.86
CA PRO A 233 13.25 8.58 -18.12
C PRO A 233 12.23 8.75 -19.25
N ALA A 234 12.67 9.32 -20.37
CA ALA A 234 11.91 9.36 -21.61
C ALA A 234 12.65 8.57 -22.70
N PRO A 235 11.95 7.79 -23.55
CA PRO A 235 12.58 7.06 -24.63
C PRO A 235 13.38 7.97 -25.57
N ASP A 236 14.55 7.47 -25.99
CA ASP A 236 15.44 8.16 -26.93
C ASP A 236 16.00 7.15 -27.95
N PRO A 237 15.97 7.46 -29.26
CA PRO A 237 16.36 6.51 -30.30
C PRO A 237 17.85 6.13 -30.27
N VAL A 238 18.71 6.94 -29.66
CA VAL A 238 20.17 6.71 -29.62
C VAL A 238 20.62 6.26 -28.23
N ARG A 239 20.08 6.87 -27.17
CA ARG A 239 20.54 6.70 -25.78
C ARG A 239 19.71 5.70 -24.97
N LEU A 240 18.75 5.04 -25.61
CA LEU A 240 17.68 4.23 -25.03
C LEU A 240 16.70 5.05 -24.19
N SER A 241 17.21 5.81 -23.22
CA SER A 241 16.44 6.82 -22.50
C SER A 241 17.27 8.06 -22.19
N VAL A 242 16.60 9.19 -22.04
CA VAL A 242 17.17 10.46 -21.60
C VAL A 242 16.37 11.04 -20.44
N PRO A 243 17.00 11.86 -19.57
CA PRO A 243 16.26 12.56 -18.52
C PRO A 243 15.28 13.58 -19.12
N LYS A 244 13.99 13.40 -18.85
CA LYS A 244 12.93 14.39 -19.10
C LYS A 244 12.50 15.03 -17.78
N ALA A 245 12.47 16.35 -17.74
CA ALA A 245 11.99 17.12 -16.58
C ALA A 245 10.59 17.67 -16.85
N TYR A 246 9.69 17.48 -15.89
CA TYR A 246 8.47 18.25 -15.75
C TYR A 246 8.71 19.36 -14.73
N VAL A 247 8.41 20.60 -15.09
CA VAL A 247 8.74 21.78 -14.31
C VAL A 247 7.48 22.60 -14.02
N VAL A 248 7.28 22.93 -12.75
CA VAL A 248 6.35 23.96 -12.31
C VAL A 248 7.15 25.23 -12.08
N LEU A 249 6.70 26.33 -12.66
CA LEU A 249 7.40 27.61 -12.57
C LEU A 249 7.04 28.37 -11.30
N THR A 250 7.98 29.15 -10.80
CA THR A 250 7.74 30.13 -9.74
C THR A 250 6.80 31.23 -10.23
N ALA A 251 5.93 31.74 -9.35
CA ALA A 251 5.01 32.83 -9.68
C ALA A 251 5.78 34.03 -10.26
N GLY A 252 5.30 34.54 -11.41
CA GLY A 252 5.95 35.63 -12.15
C GLY A 252 6.80 35.18 -13.34
N TRP A 253 7.08 33.88 -13.48
CA TRP A 253 7.69 33.30 -14.67
C TRP A 253 6.62 32.74 -15.61
N SER A 254 6.84 32.89 -16.92
CA SER A 254 5.94 32.37 -17.96
C SER A 254 6.57 31.17 -18.68
N PRO A 255 5.81 30.11 -18.98
CA PRO A 255 6.34 28.99 -19.77
C PRO A 255 6.64 29.45 -21.19
N GLY A 256 7.80 29.05 -21.72
CA GLY A 256 8.20 29.42 -23.07
C GLY A 256 9.63 29.01 -23.44
N PRO A 257 10.02 29.19 -24.71
CA PRO A 257 11.35 28.87 -25.23
C PRO A 257 12.49 29.53 -24.44
N GLU A 258 12.33 30.80 -24.06
CA GLU A 258 13.33 31.56 -23.32
C GLU A 258 13.53 31.00 -21.90
N THR A 259 12.44 30.68 -21.20
CA THR A 259 12.50 30.10 -19.86
C THR A 259 13.07 28.68 -19.89
N ALA A 260 12.70 27.88 -20.90
CA ALA A 260 13.28 26.56 -21.10
C ALA A 260 14.80 26.64 -21.35
N LYS A 261 15.24 27.60 -22.19
CA LYS A 261 16.66 27.86 -22.45
C LYS A 261 17.44 28.14 -21.15
N LEU A 262 16.93 29.03 -20.29
CA LEU A 262 17.57 29.34 -19.00
C LEU A 262 17.71 28.11 -18.09
N ILE A 263 16.72 27.22 -18.09
CA ILE A 263 16.76 25.98 -17.31
C ILE A 263 17.78 24.99 -17.90
N PHE A 264 17.85 24.88 -19.23
CA PHE A 264 18.86 24.05 -19.90
C PHE A 264 20.28 24.57 -19.68
N GLU A 265 20.49 25.90 -19.72
CA GLU A 265 21.78 26.53 -19.40
C GLU A 265 22.23 26.17 -17.99
N HIS A 266 21.35 26.36 -17.00
CA HIS A 266 21.60 25.96 -15.61
C HIS A 266 21.94 24.47 -15.50
N SER A 267 21.14 23.60 -16.14
CA SER A 267 21.41 22.15 -16.17
C SER A 267 22.78 21.82 -16.79
N ARG A 268 23.29 22.60 -17.76
CA ARG A 268 24.60 22.37 -18.37
C ARG A 268 25.75 22.76 -17.46
N GLU A 269 25.57 23.82 -16.68
CA GLU A 269 26.54 24.35 -15.73
C GLU A 269 26.72 23.41 -14.54
N VAL A 270 25.62 22.90 -13.98
CA VAL A 270 25.67 22.15 -12.71
C VAL A 270 25.70 20.62 -12.88
N LEU A 271 25.25 20.08 -14.02
CA LEU A 271 25.24 18.63 -14.26
C LEU A 271 26.29 18.16 -15.27
N ALA A 272 26.92 17.02 -14.95
CA ALA A 272 27.81 16.33 -15.88
C ALA A 272 27.09 16.01 -17.20
N PRO A 273 27.80 16.01 -18.36
CA PRO A 273 27.18 15.87 -19.68
C PRO A 273 26.18 14.72 -19.84
N TYR A 274 26.45 13.56 -19.23
CA TYR A 274 25.58 12.38 -19.32
C TYR A 274 24.33 12.46 -18.43
N LYS A 275 24.28 13.35 -17.44
CA LYS A 275 23.15 13.56 -16.51
C LYS A 275 22.18 14.66 -16.93
N ARG A 276 22.56 15.48 -17.92
CA ARG A 276 21.81 16.69 -18.30
C ARG A 276 20.38 16.38 -18.72
N ILE A 277 19.48 17.29 -18.37
CA ILE A 277 18.11 17.28 -18.85
C ILE A 277 18.10 17.49 -20.36
N ARG A 278 17.47 16.58 -21.09
CA ARG A 278 17.39 16.64 -22.57
C ARG A 278 16.04 17.10 -23.06
N ARG A 279 15.00 16.80 -22.29
CA ARG A 279 13.60 17.12 -22.58
C ARG A 279 13.00 17.85 -21.40
N LEU A 280 12.26 18.91 -21.65
CA LEU A 280 11.62 19.72 -20.62
C LEU A 280 10.18 20.00 -21.01
N GLU A 281 9.27 19.91 -20.05
CA GLU A 281 7.86 20.26 -20.22
C GLU A 281 7.39 21.08 -19.02
N PHE A 282 6.68 22.18 -19.27
CA PHE A 282 6.02 22.94 -18.22
C PHE A 282 4.63 22.36 -17.99
N ALA A 283 4.43 21.72 -16.83
CA ALA A 283 3.18 21.08 -16.48
C ALA A 283 3.01 20.93 -14.97
N ASP A 284 1.77 20.86 -14.52
CA ASP A 284 1.46 20.52 -13.13
C ASP A 284 1.91 19.10 -12.80
N LEU A 285 2.46 18.93 -11.60
CA LEU A 285 2.93 17.65 -11.11
C LEU A 285 1.78 16.90 -10.41
N PRO A 286 1.45 15.67 -10.84
CA PRO A 286 0.45 14.87 -10.16
C PRO A 286 0.96 14.52 -8.76
N LYS A 287 0.12 14.72 -7.74
CA LYS A 287 0.48 14.52 -6.33
C LYS A 287 -0.48 13.56 -5.65
N THR A 288 0.02 12.83 -4.64
CA THR A 288 -0.83 12.12 -3.68
C THR A 288 -1.57 13.12 -2.78
N VAL A 289 -2.56 12.62 -2.04
CA VAL A 289 -3.23 13.40 -0.96
C VAL A 289 -2.23 13.95 0.06
N SER A 290 -1.09 13.27 0.24
CA SER A 290 0.03 13.70 1.08
C SER A 290 1.05 14.63 0.39
N GLY A 291 0.77 15.11 -0.82
CA GLY A 291 1.63 16.06 -1.55
C GLY A 291 2.83 15.45 -2.27
N LYS A 292 3.04 14.12 -2.23
CA LYS A 292 4.17 13.47 -2.91
C LYS A 292 3.93 13.37 -4.41
N ILE A 293 4.93 13.72 -5.22
CA ILE A 293 4.86 13.63 -6.70
C ILE A 293 4.71 12.16 -7.16
N ARG A 294 3.69 11.90 -7.98
CA ARG A 294 3.39 10.58 -8.59
C ARG A 294 4.08 10.43 -9.94
N ARG A 295 5.37 10.06 -9.92
CA ARG A 295 6.17 9.87 -11.16
C ARG A 295 5.66 8.76 -12.09
N ILE A 296 4.87 7.82 -11.59
CA ILE A 296 4.24 6.78 -12.43
C ILE A 296 3.33 7.42 -13.48
N GLU A 297 2.47 8.36 -13.09
CA GLU A 297 1.58 9.06 -14.02
C GLU A 297 2.36 9.87 -15.06
N LEU A 298 3.47 10.49 -14.66
CA LEU A 298 4.35 11.23 -15.57
C LEU A 298 5.01 10.33 -16.62
N ARG A 299 5.30 9.06 -16.28
CA ARG A 299 5.80 8.06 -17.25
C ARG A 299 4.68 7.58 -18.16
N GLU A 300 3.47 7.41 -17.64
CA GLU A 300 2.29 7.03 -18.42
C GLU A 300 1.96 8.09 -19.48
N ARG A 301 2.02 9.39 -19.13
CA ARG A 301 1.87 10.49 -20.11
C ARG A 301 2.85 10.38 -21.29
N ILE A 302 4.10 10.01 -21.01
CA ILE A 302 5.12 9.80 -22.07
C ILE A 302 4.74 8.61 -22.96
N ALA A 303 4.30 7.51 -22.37
CA ALA A 303 3.92 6.30 -23.12
C ALA A 303 2.69 6.52 -24.00
N GLN A 304 1.75 7.37 -23.55
CA GLN A 304 0.53 7.71 -24.27
C GLN A 304 0.72 8.83 -25.31
N GLY A 305 1.86 9.54 -25.27
CA GLY A 305 2.12 10.70 -26.11
C GLY A 305 1.28 11.93 -25.73
N ASP A 306 0.69 11.94 -24.53
CA ASP A 306 -0.26 12.95 -24.06
C ASP A 306 0.46 14.16 -23.40
N GLY A 307 1.52 14.64 -24.05
CA GLY A 307 2.38 15.72 -23.54
C GLY A 307 1.97 17.11 -24.03
N GLY A 308 2.18 18.12 -23.19
CA GLY A 308 2.09 19.52 -23.59
C GLY A 308 3.25 19.96 -24.49
N ALA A 309 3.47 21.28 -24.61
CA ALA A 309 4.58 21.82 -25.38
C ALA A 309 5.93 21.37 -24.78
N GLU A 310 6.64 20.50 -25.50
CA GLU A 310 7.92 19.93 -25.09
C GLU A 310 9.11 20.68 -25.72
N TYR A 311 10.09 21.01 -24.89
CA TYR A 311 11.32 21.68 -25.28
C TYR A 311 12.49 20.70 -25.27
N TRP A 312 13.34 20.79 -26.29
CA TRP A 312 14.50 19.92 -26.47
C TRP A 312 15.78 20.72 -26.29
N GLU A 313 16.71 20.23 -25.48
CA GLU A 313 17.95 20.96 -25.14
C GLU A 313 18.74 21.39 -26.40
N GLU A 314 18.72 20.56 -27.44
CA GLU A 314 19.43 20.82 -28.71
C GLU A 314 18.91 22.03 -29.48
N ASN A 315 17.64 22.38 -29.31
CA ASN A 315 17.03 23.57 -29.91
C ASN A 315 17.39 24.87 -29.16
N HIS A 316 18.06 24.73 -28.01
CA HIS A 316 18.44 25.82 -27.10
C HIS A 316 19.95 25.83 -26.82
N ARG A 317 20.73 25.46 -27.85
CA ARG A 317 22.20 25.56 -27.86
C ARG A 317 22.69 26.96 -28.21
#